data_AF-A0A7C4TCQ0-F1
#
_entry.id   AF-A0A7C4TCQ0-F1
#
_cell.length_a   1.000
_cell.length_b   1.000
_cell.length_c   1.000
_cell.angle_alpha   90.00
_cell.angle_beta   90.00
_cell.angle_gamma   90.00
#
_symmetry.space_group_name_H-M   'P 1'
#
loop_
_entity.id
_entity.type
_entity.pdbx_description
1 polymer ?
#
loop_
_entity_poly.entity_id
_entity_poly.type
_entity_poly.pdbx_seq_one_letter_code
_entity_poly.pdbx_strand_id
1 'polypeptide(L)'
;MTQEEINQTQEAEELKLPEKPLEKMTAPELREFAKKIPGVEGVHAMKKEQLISIIKEYFGIQETKESPKDEIRRLKAKIRELKKQKEEALNVGETRKAKLLRRRIALLKKRTRRLAKG
;
A
#
# COMPACT_ATOMS: atom_id res chain seq x y z
N MET A 1 38.48 -0.92 -21.74
CA MET A 1 37.19 -0.76 -21.06
C MET A 1 36.40 0.25 -21.90
N THR A 2 35.42 -0.25 -22.65
CA THR A 2 34.67 0.54 -23.64
C THR A 2 33.72 1.49 -22.92
N GLN A 3 33.50 2.67 -23.50
CA GLN A 3 32.63 3.72 -22.96
C GLN A 3 31.16 3.27 -22.81
N GLU A 4 30.80 2.13 -23.40
CA GLU A 4 29.47 1.51 -23.37
C GLU A 4 29.15 0.85 -22.02
N GLU A 5 30.14 0.27 -21.33
CA GLU A 5 29.93 -0.38 -20.02
C GLU A 5 29.69 0.66 -18.90
N ILE A 6 30.29 1.85 -19.02
CA ILE A 6 30.13 2.94 -18.06
C ILE A 6 28.71 3.54 -18.14
N ASN A 7 28.11 3.58 -19.33
CA ASN A 7 26.73 4.03 -19.51
C ASN A 7 25.72 2.97 -19.04
N GLN A 8 25.97 1.68 -19.24
CA GLN A 8 25.06 0.61 -18.81
C GLN A 8 25.00 0.44 -17.29
N THR A 9 26.06 0.80 -16.56
CA THR A 9 26.11 0.63 -15.10
C THR A 9 25.41 1.78 -14.35
N GLN A 10 25.18 2.93 -15.01
CA GLN A 10 24.51 4.10 -14.41
C GLN A 10 22.98 4.06 -14.48
N GLU A 11 22.38 3.24 -15.34
CA GLU A 11 20.91 3.15 -15.48
C GLU A 11 20.24 2.26 -14.41
N ALA A 12 21.00 1.44 -13.70
CA ALA A 12 20.47 0.49 -12.71
C ALA A 12 20.32 1.08 -11.30
N GLU A 13 20.79 2.29 -11.05
CA GLU A 13 20.74 2.95 -9.75
C GLU A 13 19.77 4.15 -9.80
N GLU A 14 18.75 4.10 -8.93
CA GLU A 14 17.81 5.20 -8.61
C GLU A 14 16.48 5.29 -9.36
N LEU A 15 15.81 4.16 -9.59
CA LEU A 15 14.34 4.14 -9.50
C LEU A 15 13.93 3.95 -8.03
N LYS A 16 14.30 4.91 -7.17
CA LYS A 16 13.78 4.99 -5.79
C LYS A 16 12.39 5.61 -5.85
N LEU A 17 11.42 4.95 -5.21
CA LEU A 17 10.10 5.53 -5.01
C LEU A 17 10.24 6.90 -4.35
N PRO A 18 9.53 7.93 -4.83
CA PRO A 18 9.60 9.22 -4.21
C PRO A 18 9.11 9.16 -2.75
N GLU A 19 9.86 9.76 -1.83
CA GLU A 19 9.51 9.87 -0.41
C GLU A 19 8.21 10.66 -0.17
N LYS A 20 7.82 11.49 -1.15
CA LYS A 20 6.56 12.24 -1.13
C LYS A 20 5.43 11.44 -1.81
N PRO A 21 4.20 11.45 -1.25
CA PRO A 21 3.07 10.78 -1.88
C PRO A 21 2.78 11.40 -3.25
N LEU A 22 2.67 10.55 -4.28
CA LEU A 22 2.49 10.91 -5.70
C LEU A 22 1.30 11.86 -5.94
N GLU A 23 0.27 11.80 -5.10
CA GLU A 23 -0.91 12.67 -5.17
C GLU A 23 -0.58 14.15 -4.91
N LYS A 24 0.42 14.42 -4.07
CA LYS A 24 0.86 15.77 -3.70
C LYS A 24 1.88 16.35 -4.68
N MET A 25 2.42 15.53 -5.59
CA MET A 25 3.36 16.02 -6.59
C MET A 25 2.65 16.86 -7.66
N THR A 26 3.41 17.78 -8.22
CA THR A 26 2.97 18.63 -9.33
C THR A 26 3.11 17.89 -10.66
N ALA A 27 2.34 18.31 -11.67
CA ALA A 27 2.42 17.71 -13.01
C ALA A 27 3.84 17.69 -13.62
N PRO A 28 4.71 18.72 -13.48
CA PRO A 28 6.09 18.63 -13.98
C PRO A 28 6.91 17.54 -13.26
N GLU A 29 6.85 17.45 -11.93
CA GLU A 29 7.55 16.42 -11.16
C GLU A 29 7.12 15.01 -11.60
N LEU A 30 5.81 14.77 -11.73
CA LEU A 30 5.28 13.48 -12.20
C LEU A 30 5.72 13.16 -13.65
N ARG A 31 5.89 14.17 -14.51
CA ARG A 31 6.42 13.95 -15.86
C ARG A 31 7.88 13.57 -15.86
N GLU A 32 8.70 14.15 -14.98
CA GLU A 32 10.11 13.77 -14.84
C GLU A 32 10.26 12.33 -14.34
N PHE A 33 9.44 11.91 -13.37
CA PHE A 33 9.43 10.51 -12.91
C PHE A 33 8.93 9.55 -13.98
N ALA A 34 7.87 9.91 -14.72
CA ALA A 34 7.34 9.07 -15.80
C ALA A 34 8.32 8.92 -16.97
N LYS A 35 9.16 9.93 -17.27
CA LYS A 35 10.23 9.85 -18.28
C LYS A 35 11.35 8.88 -17.91
N LYS A 36 11.60 8.68 -16.62
CA LYS A 36 12.61 7.73 -16.11
C LYS A 36 12.13 6.28 -16.22
N ILE A 37 10.84 6.05 -16.45
CA ILE A 37 10.27 4.72 -16.62
C ILE A 37 10.54 4.26 -18.06
N PRO A 38 11.28 3.15 -18.28
CA PRO A 38 11.51 2.64 -19.62
C PRO A 38 10.18 2.15 -20.23
N GLY A 39 9.85 2.64 -21.43
CA GLY A 39 8.67 2.22 -22.19
C GLY A 39 7.43 3.11 -22.11
N VAL A 40 7.49 4.27 -21.44
CA VAL A 40 6.37 5.24 -21.41
C VAL A 40 6.60 6.35 -22.44
N GLU A 41 5.91 6.27 -23.57
CA GLU A 41 5.89 7.33 -24.59
C GLU A 41 4.69 8.28 -24.41
N GLY A 42 4.84 9.56 -24.79
CA GLY A 42 3.72 10.52 -24.72
C GLY A 42 3.48 11.19 -23.36
N VAL A 43 4.44 11.11 -22.42
CA VAL A 43 4.38 11.68 -21.06
C VAL A 43 3.95 13.16 -21.02
N HIS A 44 4.26 13.94 -22.05
CA HIS A 44 3.90 15.36 -22.13
C HIS A 44 2.40 15.62 -22.31
N ALA A 45 1.66 14.71 -22.94
CA ALA A 45 0.23 14.85 -23.22
C ALA A 45 -0.67 14.23 -22.13
N MET A 46 -0.08 13.51 -21.17
CA MET A 46 -0.82 12.79 -20.13
C MET A 46 -1.33 13.72 -19.04
N LYS A 47 -2.55 13.45 -18.55
CA LYS A 47 -3.13 14.16 -17.40
C LYS A 47 -2.44 13.72 -16.11
N LYS A 48 -2.51 14.55 -15.07
CA LYS A 48 -1.92 14.27 -13.74
C LYS A 48 -2.32 12.89 -13.19
N GLU A 49 -3.59 12.50 -13.33
CA GLU A 49 -4.10 11.21 -12.86
C GLU A 49 -3.50 10.00 -13.61
N GLN A 50 -3.28 10.16 -14.91
CA GLN A 50 -2.69 9.11 -15.76
C GLN A 50 -1.21 8.91 -15.42
N LEU A 51 -0.47 10.01 -15.23
CA LEU A 51 0.93 9.96 -14.80
C LEU A 51 1.08 9.26 -13.44
N ILE A 52 0.19 9.57 -12.49
CA ILE A 52 0.16 8.91 -11.18
C ILE A 52 -0.10 7.41 -11.32
N SER A 53 -1.02 7.01 -12.21
CA SER A 53 -1.37 5.61 -12.42
C SER A 53 -0.20 4.81 -13.02
N ILE A 54 0.46 5.36 -14.04
CA ILE A 54 1.63 4.73 -14.68
C ILE A 54 2.80 4.57 -13.70
N ILE A 55 3.07 5.62 -12.91
CA ILE A 55 4.10 5.57 -11.88
C ILE A 55 3.73 4.52 -10.82
N LYS A 56 2.49 4.49 -10.35
CA LYS A 56 2.01 3.48 -9.37
C LYS A 56 2.07 2.05 -9.90
N GLU A 57 1.70 1.83 -11.16
CA GLU A 57 1.78 0.53 -11.84
C GLU A 57 3.23 0.07 -11.97
N TYR A 58 4.14 0.94 -12.41
CA TYR A 58 5.56 0.62 -12.54
C TYR A 58 6.22 0.28 -11.20
N PHE A 59 5.88 1.03 -10.15
CA PHE A 59 6.40 0.78 -8.79
C PHE A 59 5.61 -0.32 -8.03
N GLY A 60 4.65 -0.98 -8.67
CA GLY A 60 3.87 -2.06 -8.06
C GLY A 60 2.97 -1.63 -6.89
N ILE A 61 2.75 -0.31 -6.70
CA ILE A 61 1.80 0.21 -5.72
C ILE A 61 0.42 0.11 -6.36
N GLN A 62 -0.18 -1.08 -6.29
CA GLN A 62 -1.57 -1.25 -6.63
C GLN A 62 -2.43 -0.42 -5.67
N GLU A 63 -2.93 0.71 -6.16
CA GLU A 63 -4.09 1.39 -5.61
C GLU A 63 -5.34 0.56 -5.84
N THR A 64 -5.37 -0.61 -5.21
CA THR A 64 -6.66 -1.20 -4.90
C THR A 64 -7.25 -0.31 -3.83
N LYS A 65 -8.08 0.66 -4.24
CA LYS A 65 -9.08 1.23 -3.33
C LYS A 65 -9.81 0.02 -2.75
N GLU A 66 -9.47 -0.35 -1.51
CA GLU A 66 -10.04 -1.54 -0.90
C GLU A 66 -11.55 -1.37 -0.93
N SER A 67 -12.23 -2.25 -1.66
CA SER A 67 -13.67 -2.21 -1.65
C SER A 67 -14.13 -2.46 -0.20
N PRO A 68 -15.32 -1.97 0.21
CA PRO A 68 -15.85 -2.26 1.54
C PRO A 68 -15.84 -3.77 1.85
N LYS A 69 -15.99 -4.62 0.82
CA LYS A 69 -15.91 -6.09 0.94
C LYS A 69 -14.48 -6.56 1.27
N ASP A 70 -13.46 -5.99 0.66
CA ASP A 70 -12.05 -6.32 0.90
C ASP A 70 -11.62 -5.88 2.30
N GLU A 71 -12.02 -4.68 2.72
CA GLU A 71 -11.76 -4.19 4.08
C GLU A 71 -12.44 -5.11 5.11
N ILE A 72 -13.69 -5.52 4.88
CA ILE A 72 -14.39 -6.50 5.75
C ILE A 72 -13.62 -7.83 5.82
N ARG A 73 -13.10 -8.33 4.69
CA ARG A 73 -12.33 -9.58 4.65
C ARG A 73 -11.04 -9.46 5.48
N ARG A 74 -10.29 -8.36 5.34
CA ARG A 74 -9.08 -8.07 6.13
C ARG A 74 -9.39 -7.96 7.62
N LEU A 75 -10.45 -7.24 7.98
CA LEU A 75 -10.90 -7.12 9.37
C LEU A 75 -11.28 -8.48 9.98
N LYS A 76 -11.97 -9.34 9.21
CA LYS A 76 -12.29 -10.72 9.66
C LYS A 76 -11.03 -11.56 9.86
N ALA A 77 -10.02 -11.44 9.01
CA ALA A 77 -8.73 -12.10 9.20
C ALA A 77 -8.05 -11.64 10.50
N LYS A 78 -8.01 -10.32 10.75
CA LYS A 78 -7.45 -9.76 11.99
C LYS A 78 -8.21 -10.19 13.24
N ILE A 79 -9.54 -10.36 13.15
CA ILE A 79 -10.36 -10.90 14.25
C ILE A 79 -9.96 -12.35 14.55
N ARG A 80 -9.70 -13.19 13.54
CA ARG A 80 -9.27 -14.58 13.75
C ARG A 80 -7.93 -14.63 14.48
N GLU A 81 -6.98 -13.78 14.08
CA GLU A 81 -5.67 -13.68 14.73
C GLU A 81 -5.79 -13.25 16.19
N LEU A 82 -6.54 -12.19 16.48
CA LEU A 82 -6.73 -11.72 17.86
C LEU A 82 -7.47 -12.74 18.74
N LYS A 83 -8.28 -13.63 18.18
CA LYS A 83 -8.91 -14.72 18.93
C LYS A 83 -7.88 -15.75 19.40
N LYS A 84 -6.93 -16.15 18.53
CA LYS A 84 -5.82 -17.04 18.87
C LYS A 84 -4.98 -16.44 19.99
N GLN A 85 -4.55 -15.19 19.81
CA GLN A 85 -3.77 -14.46 20.84
C GLN A 85 -4.52 -14.33 22.16
N LYS A 86 -5.85 -14.22 22.12
CA LYS A 86 -6.69 -14.16 23.34
C LYS A 86 -6.73 -15.52 24.04
N GLU A 87 -6.79 -16.62 23.30
CA GLU A 87 -6.73 -17.98 23.86
C GLU A 87 -5.36 -18.28 24.44
N GLU A 88 -4.28 -17.93 23.73
CA GLU A 88 -2.91 -18.00 24.26
C GLU A 88 -2.75 -17.18 25.54
N ALA A 89 -3.23 -15.94 25.57
CA ALA A 89 -3.19 -15.11 26.77
C ALA A 89 -4.00 -15.70 27.95
N LEU A 90 -5.08 -16.43 27.67
CA LEU A 90 -5.83 -17.13 28.72
C LEU A 90 -5.06 -18.35 29.24
N ASN A 91 -4.42 -19.11 28.36
CA ASN A 91 -3.60 -20.27 28.73
C ASN A 91 -2.40 -19.87 29.61
N VAL A 92 -1.79 -18.72 29.34
CA VAL A 92 -0.67 -18.17 30.11
C VAL A 92 -1.14 -17.42 31.38
N GLY A 93 -2.45 -17.24 31.58
CA GLY A 93 -2.99 -16.53 32.75
C GLY A 93 -2.92 -15.01 32.67
N GLU A 94 -2.59 -14.43 31.51
CA GLU A 94 -2.56 -12.99 31.27
C GLU A 94 -3.96 -12.39 31.09
N THR A 95 -4.75 -12.39 32.17
CA THR A 95 -6.16 -11.94 32.18
C THR A 95 -6.36 -10.50 31.68
N ARG A 96 -5.43 -9.58 32.00
CA ARG A 96 -5.46 -8.19 31.54
C ARG A 96 -5.36 -8.11 30.01
N LYS A 97 -4.42 -8.86 29.41
CA LYS A 97 -4.23 -8.92 27.96
C LYS A 97 -5.42 -9.57 27.27
N ALA A 98 -5.93 -10.67 27.82
CA ALA A 98 -7.15 -11.31 27.31
C ALA A 98 -8.36 -10.35 27.30
N LYS A 99 -8.52 -9.51 28.34
CA LYS A 99 -9.58 -8.48 28.42
C LYS A 99 -9.40 -7.39 27.36
N LEU A 100 -8.17 -6.92 27.11
CA LEU A 100 -7.86 -5.96 26.06
C LEU A 100 -8.15 -6.53 24.67
N LEU A 101 -7.70 -7.75 24.39
CA LEU A 101 -7.94 -8.45 23.14
C LEU A 101 -9.44 -8.67 22.89
N ARG A 102 -10.20 -9.06 23.93
CA ARG A 102 -11.67 -9.17 23.85
C ARG A 102 -12.33 -7.85 23.42
N ARG A 103 -11.92 -6.73 24.02
CA ARG A 103 -12.44 -5.39 23.67
C ARG A 103 -12.09 -5.03 22.21
N ARG A 104 -10.84 -5.28 21.80
CA ARG A 104 -10.38 -5.02 20.42
C ARG A 104 -11.17 -5.84 19.40
N ILE A 105 -11.41 -7.13 19.67
CA ILE A 105 -12.27 -8.00 18.85
C ILE A 105 -13.69 -7.42 18.74
N ALA A 106 -14.28 -6.96 19.85
CA ALA A 106 -15.62 -6.39 19.84
C ALA A 106 -15.71 -5.11 18.99
N LEU A 107 -14.70 -4.23 19.07
CA LEU A 107 -14.60 -3.02 18.24
C LEU A 107 -14.48 -3.37 16.75
N LEU A 108 -13.61 -4.31 16.39
CA LEU A 108 -13.46 -4.74 14.99
C LEU A 108 -14.76 -5.37 14.45
N LYS A 109 -15.46 -6.19 15.25
CA LYS A 109 -16.79 -6.72 14.89
C LYS A 109 -17.83 -5.62 14.70
N LYS A 110 -17.75 -4.51 15.44
CA LYS A 110 -18.63 -3.34 15.23
C LYS A 110 -18.26 -2.62 13.93
N ARG A 111 -16.97 -2.42 13.65
CA ARG A 111 -16.49 -1.82 12.40
C ARG A 111 -16.91 -2.62 11.17
N THR A 112 -16.76 -3.95 11.17
CA THR A 112 -17.23 -4.80 10.06
C THR A 112 -18.74 -4.70 9.83
N ARG A 113 -19.54 -4.55 10.90
CA ARG A 113 -20.99 -4.38 10.79
C ARG A 113 -21.39 -3.00 10.25
N ARG A 114 -20.59 -1.96 10.51
CA ARG A 114 -20.81 -0.62 9.95
C ARG A 114 -20.45 -0.58 8.47
N LEU A 115 -19.29 -1.11 8.10
CA LEU A 115 -18.83 -1.21 6.71
C LEU A 115 -19.73 -2.08 5.82
N ALA A 116 -20.49 -3.00 6.40
CA ALA A 116 -21.45 -3.81 5.66
C ALA A 116 -22.82 -3.13 5.48
N LYS A 117 -23.08 -2.03 6.20
CA LYS A 117 -24.35 -1.29 6.16
C LYS A 117 -24.27 -0.02 5.30
N GLY A 118 -23.08 0.57 5.18
CA GLY A 118 -22.81 1.66 4.24
C GLY A 118 -22.39 1.11 2.89
#